data_AF-A0A526YM48-F1
#
_entry.id   AF-A0A526YM48-F1
#
_cell.length_a   1.000
_cell.length_b   1.000
_cell.length_c   1.000
_cell.angle_alpha   90.00
_cell.angle_beta   90.00
_cell.angle_gamma   90.00
#
_symmetry.space_group_name_H-M   'P 1'
#
loop_
_entity.id
_entity.type
_entity.pdbx_description
1 polymer ?
#
loop_
_entity_poly.entity_id
_entity_poly.type
_entity_poly.pdbx_seq_one_letter_code
_entity_poly.pdbx_strand_id
1 'polypeptide(L)' 'HSTGDDKLLAALARLPEHFRKAIACDWMALASALETQKSLFILGRGPSAAIANEAALKFKETCAMHAEAYSAAEVM' A
#
# COMPACT_ATOMS: atom_id res chain seq x y z
N HIS A 1 -7.97 -13.30 18.83
CA HIS A 1 -7.22 -14.28 18.04
C HIS A 1 -5.71 -13.99 17.93
N SER A 2 -5.15 -13.04 18.70
CA SER A 2 -3.72 -12.68 18.61
C SER A 2 -3.07 -12.41 19.97
N THR A 3 -3.73 -12.76 21.07
CA THR A 3 -3.24 -12.47 22.42
C THR A 3 -2.07 -13.37 22.76
N GLY A 4 -0.92 -12.79 23.14
CA GLY A 4 0.28 -13.54 23.54
C GLY A 4 1.17 -14.04 22.40
N ASP A 5 1.05 -13.48 21.19
CA ASP A 5 1.97 -13.81 20.10
C ASP A 5 3.28 -13.02 20.20
N ASP A 6 4.29 -13.64 20.81
CA ASP A 6 5.62 -13.05 20.99
C ASP A 6 6.30 -12.66 19.67
N LYS A 7 6.02 -13.38 18.57
CA LYS A 7 6.60 -13.05 17.26
C LYS A 7 5.98 -11.77 16.71
N LEU A 8 4.66 -11.60 16.86
CA LEU A 8 3.96 -10.38 16.47
C LEU A 8 4.43 -9.20 17.33
N LEU A 9 4.53 -9.36 18.64
CA LEU A 9 5.02 -8.32 19.55
C LEU A 9 6.46 -7.89 19.19
N ALA A 10 7.34 -8.85 18.93
CA ALA A 10 8.70 -8.56 18.50
C ALA A 10 8.76 -7.86 17.12
N ALA A 11 7.86 -8.21 16.19
CA ALA A 11 7.76 -7.53 14.91
C ALA A 11 7.27 -6.08 15.06
N LEU A 12 6.28 -5.83 15.92
CA LEU A 12 5.78 -4.49 16.23
C LEU A 12 6.86 -3.61 16.87
N ALA A 13 7.68 -4.16 17.77
CA ALA A 13 8.79 -3.43 18.38
C ALA A 13 9.83 -2.94 17.33
N ARG A 14 9.99 -3.66 16.21
CA ARG A 14 10.89 -3.27 15.11
C ARG A 14 10.23 -2.38 14.06
N LEU A 15 8.91 -2.16 14.14
CA LEU A 15 8.15 -1.43 13.12
C LEU A 15 8.68 -0.01 12.84
N PRO A 16 9.09 0.80 13.84
CA PRO A 16 9.63 2.13 13.57
C PRO A 16 10.87 2.11 12.65
N GLU A 17 11.74 1.10 12.78
CA GLU A 17 12.88 0.95 11.90
C GLU A 17 12.49 0.53 10.49
N HIS A 18 11.54 -0.39 10.36
CA HIS A 18 11.02 -0.79 9.05
C HIS A 18 10.36 0.38 8.34
N PHE A 19 9.60 1.24 9.04
CA PHE A 19 9.02 2.44 8.45
C PHE A 19 10.07 3.47 8.03
N ARG A 20 11.14 3.66 8.80
CA ARG A 20 12.25 4.53 8.38
C ARG A 20 12.87 4.05 7.06
N LYS A 21 13.05 2.74 6.90
CA LYS A 21 13.55 2.14 5.65
C LYS A 21 12.53 2.31 4.51
N ALA A 22 11.24 2.10 4.79
CA ALA A 22 10.19 2.26 3.80
C ALA A 22 10.05 3.70 3.28
N ILE A 23 10.19 4.70 4.15
CA ILE A 23 10.21 6.13 3.78
C ILE A 23 11.41 6.45 2.88
N ALA A 24 12.55 5.79 3.09
CA ALA A 24 13.76 5.99 2.32
C ALA A 24 13.77 5.24 0.96
N CYS A 25 12.75 4.42 0.66
CA CYS A 25 12.64 3.79 -0.65
C CYS A 25 12.42 4.84 -1.74
N ASP A 26 13.07 4.68 -2.88
CA ASP A 26 12.87 5.54 -4.04
C ASP A 26 11.65 5.07 -4.85
N TRP A 27 10.65 5.94 -4.98
CA TRP A 27 9.42 5.74 -5.73
C TRP A 27 9.31 6.65 -6.96
N MET A 28 10.37 7.38 -7.33
CA MET A 28 10.31 8.37 -8.41
C MET A 28 9.96 7.75 -9.77
N ALA A 29 10.35 6.49 -10.02
CA ALA A 29 9.94 5.77 -11.21
C ALA A 29 8.41 5.58 -11.30
N LEU A 30 7.72 5.33 -10.17
CA LEU A 30 6.26 5.27 -10.14
C LEU A 30 5.65 6.64 -10.41
N ALA A 31 6.18 7.70 -9.79
CA ALA A 31 5.69 9.05 -9.99
C ALA A 31 5.74 9.45 -11.47
N SER A 32 6.88 9.19 -12.14
CA SER A 32 7.05 9.47 -13.57
C SER A 32 6.07 8.67 -14.44
N ALA A 33 5.81 7.41 -14.14
CA ALA A 33 4.85 6.59 -14.88
C ALA A 33 3.40 7.09 -14.77
N LEU A 34 3.08 7.85 -13.72
CA LEU A 34 1.74 8.36 -13.44
C LEU A 34 1.46 9.75 -14.03
N GLU A 35 2.46 10.49 -14.51
CA GLU A 35 2.29 11.87 -15.00
C GLU A 35 1.28 12.00 -16.14
N THR A 36 1.21 11.01 -17.03
CA THR A 36 0.32 11.06 -18.21
C THR A 36 -0.99 10.29 -18.03
N GLN A 37 -1.15 9.54 -16.93
CA GLN A 37 -2.28 8.63 -16.73
C GLN A 37 -3.44 9.31 -16.00
N LYS A 38 -4.67 9.01 -16.41
CA LYS A 38 -5.89 9.57 -15.80
C LYS A 38 -6.52 8.64 -14.75
N SER A 39 -6.12 7.38 -14.74
CA SER A 39 -6.66 6.36 -13.83
C SER A 39 -5.64 5.32 -13.42
N LEU A 40 -5.86 4.71 -12.25
CA LEU A 40 -4.99 3.68 -11.67
C LEU A 40 -5.81 2.54 -11.07
N PHE A 41 -5.40 1.31 -11.36
CA PHE A 41 -5.83 0.13 -10.60
C PHE A 41 -4.71 -0.27 -9.63
N ILE A 42 -5.06 -0.49 -8.36
CA ILE A 42 -4.12 -0.92 -7.31
C ILE A 42 -4.52 -2.30 -6.81
N LEU A 43 -3.58 -3.25 -6.86
CA LEU A 43 -3.87 -4.65 -6.54
C LEU A 43 -3.28 -5.04 -5.19
N GLY A 44 -4.06 -5.74 -4.38
CA GLY A 44 -3.62 -6.34 -3.12
C GLY A 44 -4.17 -7.75 -2.94
N ARG A 45 -3.52 -8.60 -2.14
CA ARG A 45 -3.97 -9.97 -1.85
C ARG A 45 -3.84 -10.29 -0.37
N GLY A 46 -4.89 -10.87 0.20
CA GLY A 46 -4.92 -11.16 1.63
C GLY A 46 -4.73 -9.87 2.44
N PRO A 47 -3.80 -9.79 3.40
CA PRO A 47 -3.59 -8.58 4.20
C PRO A 47 -3.27 -7.31 3.39
N SER A 48 -2.64 -7.43 2.21
CA SER A 48 -2.33 -6.25 1.39
C SER A 48 -3.53 -5.69 0.64
N ALA A 49 -4.69 -6.36 0.63
CA ALA A 49 -5.92 -5.81 0.05
C ALA A 49 -6.37 -4.54 0.80
N ALA A 50 -6.20 -4.50 2.13
CA ALA A 50 -6.48 -3.30 2.93
C ALA A 50 -5.52 -2.14 2.56
N ILE A 51 -4.25 -2.46 2.29
CA ILE A 51 -3.24 -1.49 1.87
C ILE A 51 -3.57 -0.93 0.48
N ALA A 52 -4.00 -1.78 -0.46
CA ALA A 52 -4.40 -1.36 -1.80
C ALA A 52 -5.60 -0.39 -1.76
N ASN A 53 -6.61 -0.68 -0.93
CA ASN A 53 -7.75 0.20 -0.72
C ASN A 53 -7.34 1.58 -0.20
N GLU A 54 -6.47 1.61 0.81
CA GLU A 54 -5.98 2.88 1.38
C GLU A 54 -5.17 3.66 0.35
N ALA A 55 -4.29 3.01 -0.40
CA ALA A 55 -3.51 3.67 -1.46
C ALA A 55 -4.43 4.29 -2.52
N ALA A 56 -5.46 3.58 -2.97
CA ALA A 56 -6.41 4.10 -3.97
C ALA A 56 -7.22 5.28 -3.41
N LEU A 57 -7.60 5.23 -2.13
CA LEU A 57 -8.23 6.36 -1.46
C LEU A 57 -7.32 7.58 -1.45
N LYS A 58 -6.03 7.42 -1.11
CA LYS A 58 -5.10 8.55 -1.08
C LYS A 58 -4.82 9.16 -2.45
N PHE A 59 -4.75 8.37 -3.53
CA PHE A 59 -4.64 8.94 -4.88
C PHE A 59 -5.87 9.78 -5.26
N LYS A 60 -7.08 9.35 -4.87
CA LYS A 60 -8.30 10.14 -5.09
C LYS A 60 -8.30 11.45 -4.32
N GLU A 61 -7.90 11.42 -3.05
CA GLU A 61 -7.94 12.59 -2.16
C GLU A 61 -6.81 13.60 -2.44
N THR A 62 -5.60 13.12 -2.73
CA THR A 62 -4.39 13.98 -2.75
C THR A 62 -3.94 14.35 -4.16
N CYS A 63 -4.24 13.52 -5.16
CA CYS A 63 -3.82 13.73 -6.55
C CYS A 63 -5.00 14.01 -7.49
N ALA A 64 -6.24 13.98 -6.99
CA ALA A 64 -7.47 14.07 -7.80
C ALA A 64 -7.49 13.08 -8.99
N MET A 65 -6.87 11.92 -8.82
CA MET A 65 -6.76 10.86 -9.82
C MET A 65 -7.85 9.81 -9.59
N HIS A 66 -8.46 9.29 -10.65
CA HIS A 66 -9.37 8.16 -10.53
C HIS A 66 -8.57 6.90 -10.14
N ALA A 67 -8.80 6.36 -8.95
CA ALA A 67 -8.10 5.18 -8.48
C ALA A 67 -9.04 4.17 -7.81
N GLU A 68 -8.88 2.91 -8.18
CA GLU A 68 -9.67 1.79 -7.67
C GLU A 68 -8.77 0.65 -7.19
N ALA A 69 -9.15 0.04 -6.07
CA ALA A 69 -8.43 -1.08 -5.50
C ALA A 69 -9.16 -2.40 -5.78
N TYR A 70 -8.42 -3.43 -6.18
CA TYR A 70 -8.95 -4.76 -6.45
C TYR A 70 -8.16 -5.84 -5.72
N SER A 71 -8.84 -6.92 -5.35
CA SER A 71 -8.16 -8.13 -4.93
C SER A 71 -7.43 -8.74 -6.12
N ALA A 72 -6.13 -9.00 -6.00
CA ALA A 72 -5.38 -9.69 -7.05
C ALA A 72 -5.87 -11.13 -7.28
N ALA A 73 -6.70 -11.69 -6.39
CA ALA A 73 -7.35 -12.98 -6.60
C ALA A 73 -8.61 -12.88 -7.48
N GLU A 74 -9.14 -11.67 -7.69
CA GLU A 74 -10.37 -11.40 -8.45
C GLU A 74 -10.09 -10.75 -9.81
N VAL A 75 -8.86 -10.32 -10.06
CA VAL A 75 -8.42 -9.79 -11.36
C VAL A 75 -8.00 -10.97 -12.24
N MET A 76 -8.83 -11.26 -13.25
CA MET A 76 -8.62 -12.27 -14.28
C MET A 76 -8.89 -11.67 -15.65
#